data_AF-A0A4R4RD13-F1
#
_entry.id   AF-A0A4R4RD13-F1
#
_cell.length_a   1.000
_cell.length_b   1.000
_cell.length_c   1.000
_cell.angle_alpha   90.00
_cell.angle_beta   90.00
_cell.angle_gamma   90.00
#
_symmetry.space_group_name_H-M   'P 1'
#
loop_
_entity.id
_entity.type
_entity.pdbx_description
1 polymer ?
#
loop_
_entity_poly.entity_id
_entity_poly.type
_entity_poly.pdbx_seq_one_letter_code
_entity_poly.pdbx_strand_id
1 'polypeptide(L)'
;MADMDSHERKILDFEHRWWKYPGAKEQAIRDEFAMSATRYHQLLNALIDRPEALAHDPLLVRRLRRQRSRRLRSGSRRPLAAEA
;
A
#
# COMPACT_ATOMS: atom_id res chain seq x y z
N MET A 1 21.37 10.82 -4.14
CA MET A 1 20.10 11.05 -4.85
C MET A 1 19.37 9.73 -4.78
N ALA A 2 18.31 9.64 -3.97
CA ALA A 2 17.60 8.39 -3.79
C ALA A 2 16.69 8.22 -5.02
N ASP A 3 17.13 7.39 -5.95
CA ASP A 3 16.39 7.09 -7.18
C ASP A 3 15.28 6.11 -6.80
N MET A 4 14.09 6.67 -6.59
CA MET A 4 12.88 5.86 -6.48
C MET A 4 12.55 5.38 -7.89
N ASP A 5 12.44 4.06 -8.06
CA ASP A 5 12.27 3.44 -9.36
C ASP A 5 10.98 3.97 -10.02
N SER A 6 10.99 4.11 -11.34
CA SER A 6 9.84 4.62 -12.10
C SER A 6 8.58 3.78 -11.85
N HIS A 7 8.74 2.50 -11.53
CA HIS A 7 7.66 1.61 -11.13
C HIS A 7 7.05 2.02 -9.78
N GLU A 8 7.87 2.36 -8.79
CA GLU A 8 7.44 2.77 -7.46
C GLU A 8 6.67 4.11 -7.51
N ARG A 9 7.08 5.04 -8.38
CA ARG A 9 6.33 6.28 -8.65
C ARG A 9 4.96 6.01 -9.26
N LYS A 10 4.88 5.11 -10.24
CA LYS A 10 3.61 4.71 -10.86
C LYS A 10 2.64 4.11 -9.84
N ILE A 11 3.15 3.33 -8.88
CA ILE A 11 2.33 2.78 -7.80
C ILE A 11 1.70 3.89 -6.94
N LEU A 12 2.47 4.93 -6.59
CA LEU A 12 1.95 6.07 -5.82
C LEU A 12 0.90 6.87 -6.61
N ASP A 13 1.17 7.16 -7.89
CA ASP A 13 0.21 7.83 -8.77
C ASP A 13 -1.09 7.02 -8.93
N PHE A 14 -0.96 5.70 -9.04
CA PHE A 14 -2.09 4.79 -9.15
C PHE A 14 -2.95 4.75 -7.88
N GLU A 15 -2.34 4.87 -6.70
CA GLU A 15 -3.07 5.02 -5.43
C GLU A 15 -3.81 6.35 -5.28
N HIS A 16 -3.39 7.38 -6.01
CA HIS A 16 -4.11 8.65 -6.03
C HIS A 16 -5.48 8.51 -6.72
N ARG A 17 -5.66 7.53 -7.61
CA ARG A 17 -6.93 7.28 -8.30
C ARG A 17 -7.99 6.72 -7.33
N TRP A 18 -9.19 7.30 -7.40
CA TRP A 18 -10.31 6.90 -6.54
C TRP A 18 -11.03 5.68 -7.14
N TRP A 19 -10.81 4.52 -6.52
CA TRP A 19 -11.50 3.28 -6.89
C TRP A 19 -12.80 3.12 -6.10
N LYS A 20 -13.92 2.96 -6.82
CA LYS A 20 -15.27 2.86 -6.23
C LYS A 20 -15.50 1.55 -5.46
N TYR A 21 -14.81 0.47 -5.86
CA TYR A 21 -14.90 -0.85 -5.24
C TYR A 21 -13.50 -1.47 -5.06
N PRO A 22 -13.24 -2.20 -3.95
CA PRO A 22 -11.95 -2.85 -3.72
C PRO A 22 -11.57 -3.83 -4.85
N GLY A 23 -12.52 -4.60 -5.38
CA GLY A 23 -12.26 -5.54 -6.47
C GLY A 23 -11.85 -4.88 -7.80
N ALA A 24 -12.34 -3.66 -8.08
CA ALA A 24 -11.97 -2.91 -9.29
C ALA A 24 -10.49 -2.50 -9.25
N LYS A 25 -10.01 -2.13 -8.07
CA LYS A 25 -8.61 -1.81 -7.83
C LYS A 25 -7.72 -3.05 -7.98
N GLU A 26 -8.10 -4.18 -7.41
CA GLU A 26 -7.32 -5.42 -7.51
C GLU A 26 -7.21 -5.95 -8.94
N GLN A 27 -8.25 -5.75 -9.75
CA GLN A 27 -8.22 -6.10 -11.16
C GLN A 27 -7.30 -5.17 -11.95
N ALA A 28 -7.41 -3.86 -11.73
CA ALA A 28 -6.57 -2.88 -12.41
C ALA A 28 -5.08 -2.98 -11.99
N ILE A 29 -4.78 -3.36 -10.75
CA ILE A 29 -3.41 -3.69 -10.32
C ILE A 29 -2.86 -4.87 -11.12
N ARG A 30 -3.67 -5.94 -11.29
CA ARG A 30 -3.25 -7.11 -12.06
C ARG A 30 -3.05 -6.79 -13.54
N ASP A 31 -3.87 -5.90 -14.09
CA ASP A 31 -3.80 -5.49 -15.49
C ASP A 31 -2.59 -4.59 -15.78
N GLU A 32 -2.40 -3.54 -14.98
CA GLU A 32 -1.35 -2.52 -15.19
C GLU A 32 0.05 -3.00 -14.74
N PHE A 33 0.13 -3.73 -13.62
CA PHE A 33 1.40 -4.12 -13.00
C PHE A 33 1.70 -5.61 -13.16
N ALA A 34 0.83 -6.39 -13.83
CA ALA A 34 0.96 -7.84 -14.01
C ALA A 34 1.21 -8.61 -12.69
N MET A 35 0.72 -8.09 -11.55
CA MET A 35 1.01 -8.62 -10.22
C MET A 35 -0.25 -8.78 -9.36
N SER A 36 -0.23 -9.74 -8.45
CA SER A 36 -1.34 -9.97 -7.51
C SER A 36 -1.50 -8.80 -6.52
N ALA A 37 -2.75 -8.44 -6.21
CA ALA A 37 -3.09 -7.38 -5.26
C ALA A 37 -2.42 -7.55 -3.88
N THR A 38 -2.28 -8.78 -3.40
CA THR A 38 -1.56 -9.09 -2.15
C THR A 38 -0.11 -8.62 -2.21
N ARG A 39 0.61 -8.95 -3.29
CA ARG A 39 2.02 -8.56 -3.47
C ARG A 39 2.15 -7.05 -3.67
N TYR A 40 1.19 -6.44 -4.37
CA TYR A 40 1.12 -5.00 -4.55
C TYR A 40 0.98 -4.28 -3.21
N HIS A 41 0.05 -4.72 -2.35
CA HIS A 41 -0.13 -4.13 -1.03
C HIS A 41 1.08 -4.36 -0.11
N GLN A 42 1.78 -5.49 -0.21
CA GLN A 42 3.03 -5.72 0.51
C GLN A 42 4.12 -4.74 0.08
N LEU A 43 4.32 -4.57 -1.23
CA LEU A 43 5.32 -3.65 -1.77
C LEU A 43 4.96 -2.20 -1.44
N LEU A 44 3.70 -1.81 -1.61
CA LEU A 44 3.20 -0.49 -1.21
C LEU A 44 3.45 -0.23 0.28
N ASN A 45 3.21 -1.21 1.16
CA ASN A 45 3.46 -1.06 2.60
C ASN A 45 4.95 -0.88 2.92
N ALA A 46 5.85 -1.54 2.20
CA ALA A 46 7.28 -1.31 2.34
C ALA A 46 7.68 0.07 1.79
N LEU A 47 7.09 0.48 0.66
CA LEU A 47 7.33 1.75 0.00
C LEU A 47 6.97 2.94 0.88
N ILE A 48 5.79 2.93 1.51
CA ILE A 48 5.30 4.03 2.36
C ILE A 48 6.11 4.21 3.65
N ASP A 49 6.92 3.22 4.04
CA ASP A 49 7.84 3.32 5.18
C ASP A 49 9.22 3.87 4.76
N ARG A 50 9.51 3.97 3.45
CA ARG A 50 10.74 4.57 2.93
C ARG A 50 10.66 6.10 2.85
N PRO A 51 11.76 6.82 3.10
CA PRO A 51 11.80 8.27 2.98
C PRO A 51 11.63 8.76 1.53
N GLU A 52 11.93 7.92 0.52
CA GLU A 52 11.73 8.28 -0.89
C GLU A 52 10.26 8.51 -1.23
N ALA A 53 9.35 7.69 -0.71
CA ALA A 53 7.91 7.85 -0.94
C ALA A 53 7.39 9.15 -0.30
N LEU A 54 7.94 9.55 0.85
CA LEU A 54 7.61 10.82 1.50
C LEU A 54 8.11 12.03 0.69
N ALA A 55 9.25 11.91 0.01
CA ALA A 55 9.77 12.96 -0.86
C ALA A 55 8.94 13.12 -2.14
N HIS A 56 8.29 12.05 -2.60
CA HIS A 56 7.41 12.08 -3.76
C HIS A 56 6.03 12.64 -3.45
N ASP A 57 5.31 12.00 -2.52
CA ASP A 57 3.91 12.32 -2.19
C ASP A 57 3.65 12.23 -0.69
N PRO A 58 4.09 13.24 0.08
CA PRO A 58 4.03 13.19 1.54
C PRO A 58 2.61 13.10 2.09
N LEU A 59 1.62 13.69 1.40
CA LEU A 59 0.22 13.67 1.82
C LEU A 59 -0.41 12.28 1.66
N LEU A 60 -0.18 11.63 0.51
CA LEU A 60 -0.69 10.29 0.23
C LEU A 60 -0.07 9.27 1.18
N VAL A 61 1.25 9.31 1.37
CA VAL A 61 1.98 8.41 2.27
C VAL A 61 1.47 8.55 3.71
N ARG A 62 1.30 9.78 4.23
CA ARG A 62 0.76 9.99 5.58
C ARG A 62 -0.67 9.47 5.72
N ARG A 63 -1.52 9.62 4.68
CA ARG A 63 -2.89 9.09 4.67
C ARG A 63 -2.89 7.56 4.69
N LEU A 64 -2.07 6.91 3.86
CA LEU A 64 -1.93 5.45 3.77
C LEU A 64 -1.41 4.86 5.08
N ARG A 65 -0.37 5.46 5.68
CA ARG A 65 0.15 5.04 7.00
C ARG A 65 -0.93 5.14 8.08
N ARG A 66 -1.69 6.24 8.11
CA ARG A 66 -2.81 6.40 9.07
C ARG A 66 -3.92 5.37 8.84
N GLN A 67 -4.26 5.06 7.58
CA GLN A 67 -5.24 4.04 7.25
C GLN A 67 -4.78 2.65 7.70
N ARG A 68 -3.50 2.31 7.51
CA ARG A 68 -2.89 1.07 8.01
C ARG A 68 -2.98 0.98 9.54
N SER A 69 -2.59 2.03 10.26
CA SER A 69 -2.73 2.07 11.72
C SER A 69 -4.18 1.92 12.17
N ARG A 70 -5.15 2.45 11.40
CA ARG A 70 -6.58 2.29 11.70
C ARG A 70 -7.05 0.85 11.45
N ARG A 71 -6.58 0.19 10.40
CA ARG A 71 -6.84 -1.24 10.12
C ARG A 71 -6.23 -2.16 11.17
N LEU A 72 -5.01 -1.86 11.64
CA LEU A 72 -4.36 -2.58 12.74
C LEU A 72 -5.12 -2.41 14.05
N ARG A 73 -5.60 -1.20 14.36
CA ARG A 73 -6.39 -0.95 15.59
C ARG A 73 -7.78 -1.57 15.55
N SER A 74 -8.42 -1.64 14.39
CA SER A 74 -9.71 -2.35 14.22
C SER A 74 -9.52 -3.86 14.06
N GLY A 75 -8.32 -4.30 13.69
CA GLY A 75 -7.91 -5.69 13.55
C GLY A 75 -7.20 -6.19 14.79
N SER A 76 -7.85 -6.16 15.95
CA SER A 76 -7.55 -7.09 17.05
C SER A 76 -7.94 -8.51 16.62
N ARG A 77 -7.23 -9.06 15.63
CA ARG A 77 -7.16 -10.50 15.46
C ARG A 77 -6.10 -10.95 16.46
N ARG A 78 -6.60 -11.24 17.68
CA ARG A 78 -5.87 -11.92 18.76
C ARG A 78 -4.98 -13.00 18.13
N PRO A 79 -3.70 -13.13 18.53
CA PRO A 79 -3.02 -14.39 18.34
C PRO A 79 -3.77 -15.41 19.21
N LEU A 80 -4.63 -16.21 18.59
CA LEU A 80 -5.04 -17.48 19.18
C LEU A 80 -3.99 -18.51 18.74
N ALA A 81 -2.86 -18.49 19.44
CA ALA A 81 -2.00 -19.65 19.65
C ALA A 81 -1.82 -19.64 21.18
N ALA A 82 -2.53 -20.44 21.99
CA ALA A 82 -2.57 -21.91 22.04
C ALA A 82 -1.16 -22.51 22.19
N GLU A 83 -1.04 -23.32 23.24
CA GLU A 83 0.16 -23.99 23.83
C GLU A 83 0.97 -23.07 24.77
N ALA A 84 1.14 -23.38 26.07
CA ALA A 84 1.14 -24.67 26.79
C ALA A 84 0.37 -24.63 28.13
#